data_AF-A0A5D8YFH2-F1
#
_entry.id   AF-A0A5D8YFH2-F1
#
_cell.length_a   1.000
_cell.length_b   1.000
_cell.length_c   1.000
_cell.angle_alpha   90.00
_cell.angle_beta   90.00
_cell.angle_gamma   90.00
#
_symmetry.space_group_name_H-M   'P 1'
#
loop_
_entity.id
_entity.type
_entity.pdbx_description
1 polymer ?
#
loop_
_entity_poly.entity_id
_entity_poly.type
_entity_poly.pdbx_seq_one_letter_code
_entity_poly.pdbx_strand_id
1 'polypeptide(L)' 'MKTALQIDITFDQILSIVKQLPQQQKLKLTKELEKEIIDSKLSRLLKTFRAKDLDLHTITKGVENVRQEIYDKRQSNF' A
#
# COMPACT_ATOMS: atom_id res chain seq x y z
N MET A 1 -20.60 -33.22 1.16
CA MET A 1 -20.73 -32.32 -0.01
C MET A 1 -20.80 -30.90 0.52
N LYS A 2 -19.78 -30.06 0.26
CA LYS A 2 -19.81 -28.64 0.68
C LYS A 2 -20.46 -27.84 -0.45
N THR A 3 -21.78 -27.68 -0.39
CA THR A 3 -22.53 -26.87 -1.34
C THR A 3 -22.18 -25.41 -1.04
N ALA A 4 -21.30 -24.82 -1.85
CA ALA A 4 -21.10 -23.37 -1.85
C ALA A 4 -22.38 -22.75 -2.41
N LEU A 5 -23.30 -22.39 -1.51
CA LEU A 5 -24.48 -21.59 -1.83
C LEU A 5 -23.97 -20.27 -2.40
N GLN A 6 -24.00 -20.10 -3.72
CA GLN A 6 -23.87 -18.81 -4.37
C GLN A 6 -25.15 -18.04 -4.05
N ILE A 7 -25.14 -17.39 -2.90
CA ILE A 7 -26.21 -16.46 -2.53
C ILE A 7 -25.81 -15.14 -3.20
N ASP A 8 -26.51 -14.77 -4.27
CA ASP A 8 -26.44 -13.42 -4.83
C ASP A 8 -27.09 -12.45 -3.83
N ILE A 9 -26.31 -12.05 -2.82
CA ILE A 9 -26.73 -11.10 -1.79
C ILE A 9 -26.37 -9.70 -2.27
N THR A 10 -27.39 -8.86 -2.40
CA THR A 10 -27.22 -7.44 -2.71
C THR A 10 -26.65 -6.69 -1.50
N PHE A 11 -25.99 -5.54 -1.74
CA PHE A 11 -25.45 -4.72 -0.66
C PHE A 11 -26.50 -4.34 0.38
N ASP A 12 -27.74 -4.03 -0.05
CA ASP A 12 -28.83 -3.66 0.84
C ASP A 12 -29.27 -4.82 1.76
N GLN A 13 -29.19 -6.06 1.27
CA GLN A 13 -29.44 -7.25 2.08
C GLN A 13 -28.32 -7.48 3.10
N ILE A 14 -27.07 -7.23 2.73
CA ILE A 14 -25.96 -7.27 3.70
C ILE A 14 -26.17 -6.18 4.77
N LEU A 15 -26.55 -4.97 4.35
CA LEU A 15 -26.78 -3.85 5.26
C LEU A 15 -27.94 -4.13 6.23
N SER A 16 -29.01 -4.77 5.78
CA SER A 16 -30.14 -5.12 6.64
C SER A 16 -29.74 -6.16 7.69
N ILE A 17 -28.94 -7.15 7.32
CA ILE A 17 -28.38 -8.15 8.24
C ILE A 17 -27.50 -7.46 9.29
N VAL A 18 -26.59 -6.58 8.86
CA VAL A 18 -25.69 -5.84 9.77
C VAL A 18 -26.48 -4.95 10.74
N LYS A 19 -27.57 -4.32 10.29
CA LYS A 19 -28.45 -3.51 11.16
C LYS A 19 -29.13 -4.35 12.24
N GLN A 20 -29.43 -5.61 11.99
CA GLN A 20 -30.05 -6.52 12.95
C GLN A 20 -29.07 -7.12 13.97
N LEU A 21 -27.76 -6.99 13.76
CA LEU A 21 -26.76 -7.54 14.67
C LEU A 21 -26.83 -6.87 16.08
N PRO A 22 -26.60 -7.65 17.16
CA PRO A 22 -26.40 -7.12 18.49
C PRO A 22 -25.24 -6.11 18.54
N GLN A 23 -25.30 -5.16 19.47
CA GLN A 23 -24.33 -4.06 19.56
C GLN A 23 -22.88 -4.55 19.66
N GLN A 24 -22.61 -5.62 20.43
CA GLN A 24 -21.27 -6.20 20.55
C GLN A 24 -20.74 -6.77 19.22
N GLN A 25 -21.61 -7.37 18.41
CA GLN A 25 -21.24 -7.94 17.12
C GLN A 25 -21.02 -6.85 16.06
N LYS A 26 -21.81 -5.78 16.10
CA LYS A 26 -21.56 -4.57 15.28
C LYS A 26 -20.19 -3.98 15.58
N LEU A 27 -19.84 -3.86 16.86
CA LEU A 27 -18.57 -3.29 17.29
C LEU A 27 -17.37 -4.13 16.84
N LYS A 28 -17.52 -5.47 16.85
CA LYS A 28 -16.52 -6.39 16.29
C LYS A 28 -16.40 -6.23 14.77
N LEU A 29 -17.52 -6.16 14.06
CA LEU A 29 -17.55 -5.99 12.61
C LEU A 29 -16.89 -4.67 12.18
N THR A 30 -17.19 -3.57 12.86
CA THR A 30 -16.56 -2.27 12.59
C THR A 30 -15.04 -2.33 12.73
N LYS A 31 -14.52 -2.99 13.78
CA LYS A 31 -13.06 -3.14 13.97
C LYS A 31 -12.38 -3.93 12.85
N GLU A 32 -13.01 -5.01 12.38
CA GLU A 32 -12.46 -5.79 11.26
C GLU A 32 -12.48 -4.98 9.94
N LEU A 33 -13.57 -4.27 9.66
CA LEU A 33 -13.67 -3.40 8.48
C LEU A 33 -12.67 -2.23 8.54
N GLU A 34 -12.48 -1.62 9.71
CA GLU A 34 -11.49 -0.57 9.92
C GLU A 34 -10.07 -1.09 9.68
N LYS A 35 -9.74 -2.31 10.15
CA LYS A 35 -8.43 -2.93 9.93
C LYS A 35 -8.16 -3.14 8.44
N GLU A 36 -9.13 -3.64 7.68
CA GLU A 36 -9.00 -3.83 6.23
C GLU A 36 -8.80 -2.48 5.49
N ILE A 37 -9.53 -1.45 5.90
CA ILE A 37 -9.35 -0.09 5.36
C ILE A 37 -7.97 0.47 5.72
N ILE A 38 -7.50 0.28 6.95
CA ILE A 38 -6.16 0.71 7.38
C ILE A 38 -5.08 -0.01 6.58
N ASP A 39 -5.20 -1.33 6.38
CA ASP A 39 -4.24 -2.12 5.59
C ASP A 39 -4.20 -1.67 4.13
N SER A 40 -5.34 -1.34 3.53
CA SER A 40 -5.40 -0.80 2.17
C SER A 40 -4.78 0.60 2.06
N LYS A 41 -5.02 1.48 3.05
CA LYS A 41 -4.41 2.81 3.12
C LYS A 41 -2.89 2.73 3.35
N LEU A 42 -2.45 1.84 4.24
CA LEU A 42 -1.04 1.57 4.49
C LEU A 42 -0.37 1.00 3.25
N SER A 43 -1.00 0.03 2.58
CA SER A 43 -0.51 -0.52 1.31
C SER A 43 -0.41 0.54 0.22
N ARG A 44 -1.40 1.44 0.14
CA ARG A 44 -1.37 2.57 -0.78
C ARG A 44 -0.21 3.52 -0.45
N LEU A 45 -0.02 3.90 0.81
CA LEU A 45 1.10 4.73 1.26
C LEU A 45 2.44 4.07 0.95
N LEU A 46 2.62 2.79 1.28
CA LEU A 46 3.83 2.02 0.98
C LEU A 46 4.11 1.93 -0.52
N LYS A 47 3.08 1.86 -1.37
CA LYS A 47 3.24 1.97 -2.83
C LYS A 47 3.70 3.36 -3.27
N THR A 48 3.26 4.42 -2.59
CA THR A 48 3.76 5.78 -2.84
C THR A 48 5.22 5.95 -2.41
N PHE A 49 5.64 5.29 -1.33
CA PHE A 49 7.01 5.32 -0.81
C PHE A 49 7.95 4.32 -1.50
N ARG A 50 7.41 3.31 -2.21
CA ARG A 50 8.21 2.50 -3.14
C ARG A 50 8.69 3.43 -4.25
N ALA A 51 9.94 3.85 -4.15
CA ALA A 51 10.66 4.40 -5.28
C ALA A 51 10.49 3.44 -6.47
N LYS A 52 10.31 3.99 -7.69
CA LYS A 52 10.51 3.20 -8.92
C LYS A 52 11.80 2.42 -8.74
N ASP A 53 11.76 1.10 -8.92
CA ASP A 53 12.89 0.20 -8.69
C ASP A 53 14.19 0.89 -9.12
N LEU A 54 14.97 1.32 -8.13
CA LEU A 54 16.19 2.09 -8.36
C LEU A 54 17.22 1.08 -8.84
N ASP A 55 17.30 0.90 -10.16
CA ASP A 55 18.22 -0.08 -10.72
C ASP A 55 19.68 0.30 -10.41
N LEU A 56 20.53 -0.73 -10.32
CA LEU A 56 21.94 -0.56 -9.98
C LEU A 56 22.62 0.41 -10.97
N HIS A 57 22.19 0.41 -12.23
CA HIS A 57 22.72 1.29 -13.27
C HIS A 57 22.47 2.78 -12.96
N THR A 58 21.28 3.13 -12.49
CA THR A 58 20.88 4.48 -12.11
C THR A 58 21.69 4.95 -10.90
N ILE A 59 21.92 4.06 -9.93
CA ILE A 59 22.79 4.34 -8.78
C ILE A 59 24.22 4.59 -9.24
N THR A 60 24.78 3.69 -10.05
CA THR A 60 26.15 3.81 -10.58
C THR A 60 26.31 5.11 -11.36
N LYS A 61 25.37 5.45 -12.24
CA LYS A 61 25.38 6.70 -12.99
C LYS A 61 25.38 7.93 -12.09
N GLY A 62 24.58 7.92 -11.02
CA GLY A 62 24.57 9.00 -10.04
C GLY A 62 25.92 9.16 -9.33
N VAL A 63 26.54 8.05 -8.93
CA VAL A 63 27.87 8.05 -8.29
C VAL A 63 28.96 8.54 -9.25
N GLU A 64 28.97 8.08 -10.50
CA GLU A 64 29.97 8.50 -11.48
C GLU A 64 29.86 9.99 -11.83
N ASN A 65 28.63 10.53 -11.93
CA ASN A 65 28.44 11.97 -12.12
C ASN A 65 29.08 12.79 -10.98
N VAL A 66 28.87 12.38 -9.73
CA VAL A 66 29.48 13.05 -8.57
C VAL A 66 31.00 12.90 -8.56
N ARG A 67 31.53 11.74 -8.94
CA ARG A 67 32.99 11.53 -9.07
C ARG A 67 33.60 12.45 -10.11
N GLN A 68 32.93 12.61 -11.26
CA GLN A 68 33.39 13.50 -12.32
C GLN A 68 33.38 14.96 -11.86
N GLU A 69 32.30 15.43 -11.23
CA GLU A 69 32.26 16.79 -10.67
C GLU A 69 33.38 17.06 -9.65
N ILE A 70 33.70 16.09 -8.79
CA ILE A 70 34.80 16.21 -7.83
C ILE A 70 36.14 16.27 -8.56
N TYR A 71 36.33 15.46 -9.61
CA TYR A 71 37.56 15.45 -10.40
C TYR A 71 37.75 16.78 -11.15
N ASP A 72 36.71 17.28 -11.81
CA ASP A 72 36.74 18.52 -12.58
C ASP A 72 37.01 19.72 -11.65
N LYS A 73 36.40 19.76 -10.46
CA LYS A 73 36.71 20.76 -9.42
C LYS A 73 38.15 20.68 -8.93
N ARG A 74 38.76 19.49 -8.92
CA ARG A 74 40.18 19.34 -8.56
C ARG A 74 41.11 19.80 -9.67
N GLN A 75 40.79 19.51 -10.94
CA GLN A 75 41.58 19.99 -12.08
C GLN A 75 41.47 21.51 -12.28
N SER A 76 40.31 22.12 -12.02
CA SER A 76 40.12 23.57 -12.15
C SER A 76 40.78 24.41 -11.04
N ASN A 77 41.31 23.78 -9.98
CA ASN A 77 42.06 24.43 -8.91
C ASN A 77 43.59 24.34 -9.10
N PHE A 78 44.04 23.85 -10.25
CA PHE A 78 45.42 23.90 -10.75
C PHE A 78 45.48 24.80 -12.00
#